data_AF-A0A959XJI7-F1
#
_entry.id   AF-A0A959XJI7-F1
#
_cell.length_a   1.000
_cell.length_b   1.000
_cell.length_c   1.000
_cell.angle_alpha   90.00
_cell.angle_beta   90.00
_cell.angle_gamma   90.00
#
_symmetry.space_group_name_H-M   'P 1'
#
loop_
_entity.id
_entity.type
_entity.pdbx_description
1 polymer ?
#
loop_
_entity_poly.entity_id
_entity_poly.type
_entity_poly.pdbx_seq_one_letter_code
_entity_poly.pdbx_strand_id
1 'polypeptide(L)'
;MPPDSPVHRTGLSRRGLLKGGGAVAFAGVSLAALKLPFFGTDGAQQDPATCRATDLSASQKELIISNWPAYIDPRKNPDGTFQQFQDQTGLTVHYTDDVNDNSEFYAKVRNQLGSCQPVDRDMMVLTDWMAARMIGLGWIQPFDKKNVPNLDANLIDPLRGKAWDKGLDFHAPWQSGLTGIAYNAAKTSEVGSFEELLTREDLSG
;
A
#
# COMPACT_ATOMS: atom_id res chain seq x y z
N MET A 1 14.78 33.56 84.22
CA MET A 1 14.65 34.70 83.29
C MET A 1 15.64 34.46 82.16
N PRO A 2 15.30 34.68 80.89
CA PRO A 2 14.59 33.78 79.96
C PRO A 2 15.45 33.56 78.67
N PRO A 3 14.92 33.24 77.47
CA PRO A 3 13.95 32.23 77.01
C PRO A 3 14.65 31.25 76.00
N ASP A 4 14.05 30.18 75.46
CA ASP A 4 13.31 30.21 74.19
C ASP A 4 12.78 28.81 73.77
N SER A 5 11.62 28.84 73.11
CA SER A 5 10.96 27.80 72.28
C SER A 5 11.70 27.57 70.93
N PRO A 6 11.21 26.80 69.92
CA PRO A 6 10.37 25.61 69.87
C PRO A 6 11.05 24.41 69.12
N VAL A 7 10.35 23.28 69.05
CA VAL A 7 10.68 22.07 68.28
C VAL A 7 10.63 22.31 66.76
N HIS A 8 11.63 21.85 66.00
CA HIS A 8 11.51 21.61 64.55
C HIS A 8 11.93 20.17 64.20
N ARG A 9 10.94 19.35 63.82
CA ARG A 9 11.14 18.06 63.17
C ARG A 9 11.58 18.29 61.73
N THR A 10 12.79 17.86 61.37
CA THR A 10 13.27 17.86 59.98
C THR A 10 12.67 16.68 59.22
N GLY A 11 11.47 16.89 58.68
CA GLY A 11 10.93 16.03 57.63
C GLY A 11 11.69 16.27 56.33
N LEU A 12 12.21 15.21 55.71
CA LEU A 12 12.74 15.25 54.34
C LEU A 12 11.65 15.80 53.40
N SER A 13 11.88 17.01 52.90
CA SER A 13 11.02 17.63 51.89
C SER A 13 11.17 16.89 50.56
N ARG A 14 10.04 16.50 49.96
CA ARG A 14 9.93 15.87 48.62
C ARG A 14 10.65 16.64 47.50
N ARG A 15 11.03 17.90 47.74
CA ARG A 15 11.80 18.75 46.81
C ARG A 15 13.29 18.42 46.72
N GLY A 16 13.87 17.71 47.69
CA GLY A 16 15.27 17.28 47.67
C GLY A 16 15.56 16.09 46.75
N LEU A 17 14.58 15.20 46.57
CA LEU A 17 14.74 13.97 45.78
C LEU A 17 14.82 14.25 44.26
N LEU A 18 14.16 15.31 43.78
CA LEU A 18 14.15 15.69 42.37
C LEU A 18 15.40 16.43 41.89
N LYS A 19 16.21 16.98 42.80
CA LYS A 19 17.50 17.62 42.44
C LYS A 19 18.69 16.67 42.48
N GLY A 20 18.56 15.50 43.12
CA GLY A 20 19.64 14.50 43.21
C GLY A 20 19.58 13.37 42.17
N GLY A 21 18.44 13.15 41.51
CA GLY A 21 18.25 12.03 40.57
C GLY A 21 18.28 12.37 39.08
N GLY A 22 18.33 13.66 38.71
CA GLY A 22 18.08 14.11 37.34
C GLY A 22 19.28 14.14 36.38
N ALA A 23 20.51 13.95 36.86
CA ALA A 23 21.72 14.22 36.05
C ALA A 23 22.46 12.97 35.52
N VAL A 24 22.01 11.75 35.84
CA VAL A 24 22.71 10.50 35.40
C VAL A 24 21.93 9.73 34.32
N ALA A 25 20.67 10.09 34.03
CA ALA A 25 19.84 9.31 33.10
C ALA A 25 19.94 9.71 31.61
N PHE A 26 20.71 10.75 31.24
CA PHE A 26 20.70 11.30 29.87
C PHE A 26 21.98 11.11 29.04
N ALA A 27 23.01 10.42 29.54
CA ALA A 27 24.30 10.29 28.84
C ALA A 27 24.77 8.85 28.56
N GLY A 28 23.87 7.86 28.57
CA GLY A 28 24.27 6.46 28.49
C GLY A 28 23.29 5.53 27.77
N VAL A 29 22.36 6.06 26.96
CA VAL A 29 21.48 5.24 26.10
C VAL A 29 22.31 4.78 24.91
N SER A 30 23.20 3.84 25.21
CA SER A 30 23.99 3.07 24.26
C SER A 30 23.02 2.40 23.26
N LEU A 31 23.47 2.18 22.02
CA LEU A 31 22.76 1.51 20.93
C LEU A 31 22.00 0.21 21.29
N ALA A 32 22.22 -0.36 22.48
CA ALA A 32 21.46 -1.47 23.05
C ALA A 32 20.01 -1.11 23.46
N ALA A 33 19.70 0.13 23.82
CA ALA A 33 18.32 0.51 24.20
C ALA A 33 17.35 0.56 23.01
N LEU A 34 17.87 0.71 21.78
CA LEU A 34 17.12 0.58 20.53
C LEU A 34 16.73 -0.87 20.21
N LYS A 35 17.24 -1.86 20.96
CA LYS A 35 16.90 -3.29 20.84
C LYS A 35 16.13 -3.83 22.05
N LEU A 36 15.54 -2.96 22.88
CA LEU A 36 14.57 -3.43 23.87
C LEU A 36 13.32 -3.90 23.11
N PRO A 37 12.81 -5.13 23.36
CA PRO A 37 11.66 -5.70 22.65
C PRO A 37 10.33 -4.93 22.83
N PHE A 38 10.38 -3.80 23.56
CA PHE A 38 9.25 -2.89 23.79
C PHE A 38 9.27 -1.63 22.92
N PHE A 39 10.35 -1.37 22.16
CA PHE A 39 10.48 -0.19 21.29
C PHE A 39 10.81 -0.54 19.83
N GLY A 40 11.01 -1.82 19.50
CA GLY A 40 11.10 -2.27 18.12
C GLY A 40 9.70 -2.45 17.55
N THR A 41 9.25 -1.54 16.70
CA THR A 41 8.14 -1.85 15.80
C THR A 41 8.67 -2.79 14.73
N ASP A 42 8.03 -3.94 14.53
CA ASP A 42 8.39 -4.82 13.43
C ASP A 42 8.34 -4.05 12.10
N GLY A 43 9.32 -4.35 11.25
CA GLY A 43 9.38 -3.73 9.93
C GLY A 43 8.14 -4.11 9.12
N ALA A 44 7.68 -3.18 8.28
CA ALA A 44 6.53 -3.45 7.41
C ALA A 44 6.83 -4.53 6.36
N GLN A 45 8.10 -4.89 6.15
CA GLN A 45 8.51 -5.94 5.22
C GLN A 45 8.18 -7.33 5.77
N GLN A 46 7.51 -8.14 4.96
CA GLN A 46 7.17 -9.52 5.24
C GLN A 46 8.00 -10.48 4.36
N ASP A 47 8.07 -11.75 4.77
CA ASP A 47 8.58 -12.81 3.91
C ASP A 47 7.39 -13.46 3.18
N PRO A 48 7.27 -13.33 1.84
CA PRO A 48 6.15 -13.89 1.09
C PRO A 48 6.14 -15.43 1.07
N ALA A 49 7.20 -16.11 1.52
CA ALA A 49 7.19 -17.55 1.70
C ALA A 49 6.43 -17.98 2.95
N THR A 50 6.50 -17.20 4.03
CA THR A 50 5.89 -17.52 5.33
C THR A 50 4.61 -16.72 5.60
N CYS A 51 4.56 -15.47 5.15
CA CYS A 51 3.37 -14.64 5.18
C CYS A 51 2.47 -14.95 3.97
N ARG A 52 1.67 -16.01 4.11
CA ARG A 52 0.76 -16.48 3.07
C ARG A 52 -0.66 -16.59 3.59
N ALA A 53 -1.62 -16.10 2.82
CA ALA A 53 -3.01 -16.41 3.04
C ALA A 53 -3.24 -17.91 2.89
N THR A 54 -4.12 -18.45 3.73
CA THR A 54 -4.60 -19.84 3.60
C THR A 54 -5.38 -19.95 2.29
N ASP A 55 -5.07 -20.97 1.49
CA ASP A 55 -5.84 -21.26 0.28
C ASP A 55 -7.22 -21.84 0.66
N LEU A 56 -8.26 -21.07 0.39
CA LEU A 56 -9.65 -21.44 0.61
C LEU A 56 -10.42 -21.67 -0.69
N SER A 57 -9.74 -21.66 -1.85
CA SER A 57 -10.37 -21.73 -3.18
C SER A 57 -11.20 -22.99 -3.43
N ALA A 58 -10.94 -24.07 -2.70
CA ALA A 58 -11.72 -25.30 -2.77
C ALA A 58 -13.13 -25.15 -2.20
N SER A 59 -13.30 -24.38 -1.11
CA SER A 59 -14.56 -24.23 -0.37
C SER A 59 -15.21 -22.85 -0.55
N GLN A 60 -14.41 -21.80 -0.74
CA GLN A 60 -14.86 -20.44 -1.01
C GLN A 60 -14.77 -20.17 -2.52
N LYS A 61 -15.93 -20.15 -3.18
CA LYS A 61 -16.05 -19.88 -4.62
C LYS A 61 -16.27 -18.39 -4.86
N GLU A 62 -15.42 -17.58 -4.26
CA GLU A 62 -15.48 -16.12 -4.35
C GLU A 62 -14.14 -15.55 -4.82
N LEU A 63 -14.19 -14.38 -5.45
CA LEU A 63 -13.01 -13.64 -5.85
C LEU A 63 -13.23 -12.15 -5.58
N ILE A 64 -12.40 -11.56 -4.73
CA ILE A 64 -12.52 -10.16 -4.31
C ILE A 64 -11.46 -9.31 -5.01
N ILE A 65 -11.91 -8.37 -5.84
CA ILE A 65 -11.05 -7.54 -6.69
C ILE A 65 -11.24 -6.07 -6.34
N SER A 66 -10.13 -5.39 -6.08
CA SER A 66 -10.05 -3.92 -6.07
C SER A 66 -9.42 -3.42 -7.36
N ASN A 67 -10.12 -2.55 -8.07
CA ASN A 67 -9.62 -1.94 -9.29
C ASN A 67 -9.99 -0.45 -9.36
N TRP A 68 -9.46 0.22 -10.38
CA TRP A 68 -9.78 1.59 -10.74
C TRP A 68 -11.17 1.69 -11.36
N PRO A 69 -11.86 2.82 -11.20
CA PRO A 69 -13.06 3.12 -11.96
C PRO A 69 -12.81 3.02 -13.48
N ALA A 70 -13.78 2.45 -14.20
CA ALA A 70 -13.78 2.30 -15.66
C ALA A 70 -12.65 1.40 -16.25
N TYR A 71 -12.00 0.56 -15.45
CA TYR A 71 -10.94 -0.37 -15.91
C TYR A 71 -11.45 -1.76 -16.33
N ILE A 72 -12.77 -1.95 -16.33
CA ILE A 72 -13.46 -3.11 -16.90
C ILE A 72 -14.70 -2.60 -17.64
N ASP A 73 -15.20 -3.37 -18.61
CA ASP A 73 -16.44 -3.04 -19.29
C ASP A 73 -17.62 -2.92 -18.29
N PRO A 74 -18.69 -2.18 -18.63
CA PRO A 74 -19.76 -1.89 -17.69
C PRO A 74 -20.35 -3.16 -17.05
N ARG A 75 -20.25 -3.30 -15.72
CA ARG A 75 -20.70 -4.50 -14.99
C ARG A 75 -22.18 -4.88 -15.19
N LYS A 76 -23.02 -3.95 -15.68
CA LYS A 76 -24.44 -4.21 -15.99
C LYS A 76 -24.65 -4.82 -17.38
N ASN A 77 -23.61 -4.93 -18.20
CA ASN A 77 -23.67 -5.58 -19.49
C ASN A 77 -23.77 -7.11 -19.29
N PRO A 78 -24.87 -7.77 -19.68
CA PRO A 78 -25.02 -9.21 -19.52
C PRO A 78 -24.01 -10.00 -20.36
N ASP A 79 -23.53 -9.42 -21.46
CA ASP A 79 -22.50 -10.01 -22.32
C ASP A 79 -21.10 -9.46 -21.99
N GLY A 80 -20.94 -8.82 -20.83
CA GLY A 80 -19.69 -8.20 -20.39
C GLY A 80 -18.69 -9.19 -19.76
N THR A 81 -17.43 -8.78 -19.62
CA THR A 81 -16.36 -9.63 -19.06
C THR A 81 -16.71 -10.10 -17.64
N PHE A 82 -17.27 -9.19 -16.83
CA PHE A 82 -17.65 -9.48 -15.45
C PHE A 82 -18.70 -10.59 -15.36
N GLN A 83 -19.73 -10.56 -16.20
CA GLN A 83 -20.79 -11.58 -16.18
C GLN A 83 -20.29 -12.89 -16.78
N GLN A 84 -19.65 -12.84 -17.95
CA GLN A 84 -19.12 -14.03 -18.61
C GLN A 84 -18.11 -14.79 -17.75
N PHE A 85 -17.23 -14.08 -17.03
CA PHE A 85 -16.26 -14.73 -16.14
C PHE A 85 -16.96 -15.49 -15.01
N GLN A 86 -17.97 -14.90 -14.37
CA GLN A 86 -18.73 -15.57 -13.32
C GLN A 86 -19.48 -16.79 -13.86
N ASP A 87 -20.13 -16.66 -15.02
CA ASP A 87 -20.89 -17.76 -15.63
C ASP A 87 -19.99 -18.94 -16.03
N GLN A 88 -18.80 -18.66 -16.56
CA GLN A 88 -17.86 -19.70 -16.98
C GLN A 88 -17.17 -20.40 -15.81
N THR A 89 -16.88 -19.67 -14.72
CA THR A 89 -16.10 -20.19 -13.59
C THR A 89 -16.99 -20.69 -12.45
N GLY A 90 -18.23 -20.24 -12.36
CA GLY A 90 -19.11 -20.45 -11.22
C GLY A 90 -18.67 -19.71 -9.96
N LEU A 91 -17.74 -18.74 -10.06
CA LEU A 91 -17.31 -17.90 -8.95
C LEU A 91 -18.25 -16.72 -8.76
N THR A 92 -18.47 -16.33 -7.51
CA THR A 92 -19.03 -15.01 -7.17
C THR A 92 -17.89 -13.99 -7.14
N VAL A 93 -17.92 -12.99 -8.02
CA VAL A 93 -16.87 -11.96 -8.08
C VAL A 93 -17.35 -10.69 -7.37
N HIS A 94 -16.68 -10.35 -6.27
CA HIS A 94 -16.85 -9.09 -5.56
C HIS A 94 -15.90 -8.05 -6.13
N TYR A 95 -16.36 -7.32 -7.15
CA TYR A 95 -15.55 -6.32 -7.83
C TYR A 95 -15.87 -4.91 -7.31
N THR A 96 -14.87 -4.23 -6.75
CA THR A 96 -15.02 -2.88 -6.19
C THR A 96 -14.09 -1.89 -6.90
N ASP A 97 -14.67 -0.76 -7.32
CA ASP A 97 -13.94 0.36 -7.94
C ASP A 97 -13.39 1.32 -6.86
N ASP A 98 -12.60 0.80 -5.90
CA ASP A 98 -12.11 1.57 -4.74
C ASP A 98 -10.63 1.99 -4.84
N VAL A 99 -9.98 1.76 -5.98
CA VAL A 99 -8.64 2.31 -6.26
C VAL A 99 -8.80 3.64 -7.01
N ASN A 100 -8.92 4.74 -6.26
CA ASN A 100 -8.98 6.10 -6.83
C ASN A 100 -7.60 6.77 -6.91
N ASP A 101 -6.69 6.36 -6.04
CA ASP A 101 -5.28 6.73 -6.01
C ASP A 101 -4.47 5.59 -5.40
N ASN A 102 -3.25 5.38 -5.89
CA ASN A 102 -2.39 4.31 -5.38
C ASN A 102 -2.02 4.52 -3.91
N SER A 103 -1.71 5.75 -3.52
CA SER A 103 -1.23 6.06 -2.17
C SER A 103 -2.36 5.97 -1.15
N GLU A 104 -3.56 6.42 -1.52
CA GLU A 104 -4.77 6.27 -0.70
C GLU A 104 -5.09 4.78 -0.48
N PHE A 105 -5.13 4.00 -1.56
CA PHE A 105 -5.39 2.56 -1.45
C PHE A 105 -4.30 1.85 -0.62
N TYR A 106 -3.03 2.16 -0.86
CA TYR A 106 -1.92 1.64 -0.06
C TYR A 106 -2.07 1.99 1.42
N ALA A 107 -2.45 3.23 1.75
CA ALA A 107 -2.66 3.64 3.14
C ALA A 107 -3.77 2.86 3.84
N LYS A 108 -4.81 2.44 3.10
CA LYS A 108 -5.91 1.60 3.61
C LYS A 108 -5.45 0.19 3.99
N VAL A 109 -4.51 -0.40 3.26
CA VAL A 109 -4.12 -1.82 3.42
C VAL A 109 -2.77 -2.03 4.14
N ARG A 110 -1.91 -1.02 4.20
CA ARG A 110 -0.50 -1.16 4.64
C ARG A 110 -0.31 -1.68 6.06
N ASN A 111 -1.23 -1.37 6.98
CA ASN A 111 -1.07 -1.77 8.38
C ASN A 111 -1.34 -3.27 8.53
N GLN A 112 -2.41 -3.76 7.92
CA GLN A 112 -2.72 -5.20 7.92
C GLN A 112 -1.65 -5.99 7.16
N LEU A 113 -1.33 -5.63 5.92
CA LEU A 113 -0.32 -6.35 5.13
C LEU A 113 1.07 -6.28 5.78
N GLY A 114 1.44 -5.12 6.34
CA GLY A 114 2.67 -4.94 7.11
C GLY A 114 2.73 -5.72 8.43
N SER A 115 1.63 -6.33 8.87
CA SER A 115 1.54 -7.22 10.02
C SER A 115 1.07 -8.63 9.65
N CYS A 116 1.22 -8.99 8.37
CA CYS A 116 0.80 -10.28 7.81
C CYS A 116 -0.67 -10.63 8.10
N GLN A 117 -1.56 -9.63 8.05
CA GLN A 117 -3.00 -9.81 8.20
C GLN A 117 -3.70 -9.67 6.84
N PRO A 118 -4.79 -10.42 6.62
CA PRO A 118 -5.58 -10.29 5.39
C PRO A 118 -6.21 -8.90 5.27
N VAL A 119 -6.46 -8.49 4.03
CA VAL A 119 -7.11 -7.21 3.68
C VAL A 119 -8.41 -7.39 2.91
N ASP A 120 -8.93 -8.62 2.91
CA ASP A 120 -10.14 -9.02 2.20
C ASP A 120 -10.07 -8.65 0.71
N ARG A 121 -8.91 -8.85 0.07
CA ARG A 121 -8.67 -8.68 -1.36
C ARG A 121 -7.83 -9.83 -1.87
N ASP A 122 -8.30 -10.49 -2.91
CA ASP A 122 -7.53 -11.51 -3.62
C ASP A 122 -6.70 -10.87 -4.73
N MET A 123 -7.21 -9.80 -5.35
CA MET A 123 -6.53 -9.04 -6.38
C MET A 123 -6.64 -7.53 -6.16
N MET A 124 -5.53 -6.84 -6.37
CA MET A 124 -5.43 -5.39 -6.29
C MET A 124 -4.78 -4.88 -7.58
N VAL A 125 -5.51 -4.10 -8.36
CA VAL A 125 -5.00 -3.54 -9.62
C VAL A 125 -4.41 -2.18 -9.33
N LEU A 126 -3.08 -2.09 -9.38
CA LEU A 126 -2.32 -0.90 -9.02
C LEU A 126 -1.35 -0.55 -10.15
N THR A 127 -0.90 0.70 -10.16
CA THR A 127 0.17 1.12 -11.09
C THR A 127 1.48 0.40 -10.79
N ASP A 128 2.33 0.28 -11.79
CA ASP A 128 3.58 -0.50 -11.76
C ASP A 128 4.48 -0.17 -10.57
N TRP A 129 4.68 1.10 -10.25
CA TRP A 129 5.52 1.53 -9.13
C TRP A 129 4.93 1.11 -7.78
N MET A 130 3.61 1.11 -7.63
CA MET A 130 2.96 0.70 -6.38
C MET A 130 2.95 -0.82 -6.24
N ALA A 131 2.69 -1.55 -7.33
CA ALA A 131 2.82 -3.01 -7.37
C ALA A 131 4.26 -3.43 -7.00
N ALA A 132 5.27 -2.81 -7.63
CA ALA A 132 6.68 -3.04 -7.32
C ALA A 132 7.01 -2.80 -5.84
N ARG A 133 6.45 -1.73 -5.24
CA ARG A 133 6.60 -1.44 -3.82
C ARG A 133 6.01 -2.54 -2.94
N MET A 134 4.76 -2.96 -3.20
CA MET A 134 4.09 -4.00 -2.40
C MET A 134 4.76 -5.37 -2.53
N ILE A 135 5.25 -5.71 -3.74
CA ILE A 135 6.06 -6.91 -3.98
C ILE A 135 7.38 -6.83 -3.21
N GLY A 136 8.08 -5.69 -3.26
CA GLY A 136 9.33 -5.48 -2.52
C GLY A 136 9.17 -5.51 -1.00
N LEU A 137 7.97 -5.19 -0.50
CA LEU A 137 7.61 -5.34 0.91
C LEU A 137 7.19 -6.77 1.28
N GLY A 138 7.13 -7.70 0.31
CA GLY A 138 6.76 -9.10 0.53
C GLY A 138 5.28 -9.31 0.83
N TRP A 139 4.41 -8.36 0.44
CA TRP A 139 2.97 -8.42 0.72
C TRP A 139 2.15 -9.19 -0.31
N ILE A 140 2.77 -9.52 -1.45
CA ILE A 140 2.12 -10.17 -2.58
C ILE A 140 2.63 -11.60 -2.67
N GLN A 141 1.71 -12.55 -2.77
CA GLN A 141 2.03 -13.95 -2.98
C GLN A 141 2.38 -14.19 -4.46
N PRO A 142 3.35 -15.07 -4.77
CA PRO A 142 3.65 -15.41 -6.14
C PRO A 142 2.52 -16.24 -6.75
N PHE A 143 2.32 -16.09 -8.06
CA PHE A 143 1.43 -16.95 -8.82
C PHE A 143 1.92 -18.39 -8.83
N ASP A 144 0.96 -19.30 -8.91
CA ASP A 144 1.23 -20.63 -9.45
C ASP A 144 1.17 -20.55 -10.98
N LYS A 145 2.35 -20.61 -11.61
CA LYS A 145 2.51 -20.38 -13.06
C LYS A 145 1.63 -21.28 -13.93
N LYS A 146 1.34 -22.51 -13.49
CA LYS A 146 0.46 -23.42 -14.23
C LYS A 146 -0.99 -22.93 -14.31
N ASN A 147 -1.40 -22.04 -13.40
CA ASN A 147 -2.76 -21.50 -13.33
C ASN A 147 -2.92 -20.20 -14.11
N VAL A 148 -1.84 -19.60 -14.62
CA VAL A 148 -1.86 -18.36 -15.41
C VAL A 148 -1.18 -18.53 -16.78
N PRO A 149 -1.50 -19.58 -17.56
CA PRO A 149 -0.79 -19.86 -18.82
C PRO A 149 -0.90 -18.73 -19.85
N ASN A 150 -1.99 -17.96 -19.80
CA ASN A 150 -2.21 -16.82 -20.69
C ASN A 150 -1.29 -15.62 -20.41
N LEU A 151 -0.76 -15.50 -19.18
CA LEU A 151 0.18 -14.42 -18.83
C LEU A 151 1.46 -14.56 -19.66
N ASP A 152 2.00 -15.78 -19.72
CA ASP A 152 3.20 -16.05 -20.49
C ASP A 152 2.92 -16.16 -21.99
N ALA A 153 1.75 -16.68 -22.39
CA ALA A 153 1.44 -16.88 -23.81
C ALA A 153 1.09 -15.59 -24.56
N ASN A 154 0.35 -14.67 -23.92
CA ASN A 154 -0.31 -13.57 -24.65
C ASN A 154 0.30 -12.19 -24.37
N LEU A 155 1.18 -12.05 -23.38
CA LEU A 155 1.73 -10.74 -23.03
C LEU A 155 2.66 -10.21 -24.12
N ILE A 156 2.50 -8.94 -24.47
CA ILE A 156 3.35 -8.28 -25.48
C ILE A 156 4.74 -7.97 -24.91
N ASP A 157 5.77 -8.00 -25.77
CA ASP A 157 7.17 -7.79 -25.38
C ASP A 157 7.44 -6.51 -24.56
N PRO A 158 6.84 -5.34 -24.89
CA PRO A 158 7.07 -4.12 -24.11
C PRO A 158 6.63 -4.21 -22.64
N LEU A 159 5.75 -5.16 -22.30
CA LEU A 159 5.24 -5.35 -20.94
C LEU A 159 6.00 -6.45 -20.16
N ARG A 160 6.93 -7.15 -20.80
CA ARG A 160 7.74 -8.21 -20.18
C ARG A 160 8.99 -7.67 -19.49
N GLY A 161 9.63 -8.50 -18.67
CA GLY A 161 11.00 -8.29 -18.19
C GLY A 161 11.20 -7.06 -17.30
N LYS A 162 10.17 -6.60 -16.59
CA LYS A 162 10.26 -5.45 -15.69
C LYS A 162 11.29 -5.74 -14.60
N ALA A 163 12.17 -4.78 -14.31
CA ALA A 163 13.30 -4.99 -13.40
C ALA A 163 12.89 -5.47 -12.00
N TRP A 164 11.70 -5.07 -11.55
CA TRP A 164 11.13 -5.38 -10.25
C TRP A 164 10.36 -6.72 -10.20
N ASP A 165 10.06 -7.33 -11.33
CA ASP A 165 9.46 -8.68 -11.43
C ASP A 165 9.71 -9.26 -12.84
N LYS A 166 10.97 -9.66 -13.10
CA LYS A 166 11.40 -10.09 -14.44
C LYS A 166 10.72 -11.37 -14.90
N GLY A 167 10.40 -12.25 -13.94
CA GLY A 167 9.78 -13.55 -14.17
C GLY A 167 8.26 -13.48 -14.31
N LEU A 168 7.62 -12.32 -14.07
CA LEU A 168 6.16 -12.19 -13.91
C LEU A 168 5.63 -13.08 -12.78
N ASP A 169 6.43 -13.26 -11.72
CA ASP A 169 6.14 -14.20 -10.65
C ASP A 169 5.04 -13.67 -9.72
N PHE A 170 4.86 -12.35 -9.67
CA PHE A 170 3.95 -11.70 -8.72
C PHE A 170 2.93 -10.76 -9.38
N HIS A 171 3.19 -10.26 -10.59
CA HIS A 171 2.28 -9.35 -11.28
C HIS A 171 1.85 -9.82 -12.68
N ALA A 172 0.65 -9.39 -13.07
CA ALA A 172 0.12 -9.53 -14.40
C ALA A 172 -0.30 -8.13 -14.90
N PRO A 173 0.18 -7.67 -16.07
CA PRO A 173 -0.28 -6.40 -16.63
C PRO A 173 -1.78 -6.44 -16.96
N TRP A 174 -2.54 -5.47 -16.44
CA TRP A 174 -3.98 -5.33 -16.70
C TRP A 174 -4.26 -4.41 -17.88
N GLN A 175 -3.82 -3.15 -17.77
CA GLN A 175 -3.88 -2.15 -18.83
C GLN A 175 -2.58 -1.33 -18.84
N SER A 176 -2.21 -0.82 -20.00
CA SER A 176 -1.11 0.11 -20.19
C SER A 176 -1.56 1.24 -21.09
N GLY A 177 -1.04 2.44 -20.86
CA GLY A 177 -1.43 3.64 -21.59
C GLY A 177 -0.49 4.80 -21.29
N LEU A 178 -0.93 5.98 -21.69
CA LEU A 178 -0.20 7.23 -21.50
C LEU A 178 -1.16 8.32 -21.00
N THR A 179 -0.61 9.26 -20.23
CA THR A 179 -1.28 10.54 -19.94
C THR A 179 -0.83 11.54 -20.98
N GLY A 180 -1.77 12.25 -21.60
CA GLY A 180 -1.51 13.23 -22.64
C GLY A 180 -2.33 14.50 -22.48
N ILE A 181 -2.18 15.41 -23.44
CA ILE A 181 -2.91 16.67 -23.49
C ILE A 181 -4.12 16.50 -24.41
N ALA A 182 -5.30 16.84 -23.90
CA ALA A 182 -6.51 16.96 -24.69
C ALA A 182 -6.97 18.44 -24.67
N TYR A 183 -7.29 19.00 -25.85
CA TYR A 183 -7.73 20.38 -25.99
C TYR A 183 -8.99 20.46 -26.85
N ASN A 184 -9.81 21.49 -26.62
CA ASN A 184 -10.97 21.77 -27.45
C ASN A 184 -10.56 22.59 -28.68
N ALA A 185 -10.46 21.93 -29.84
CA ALA A 185 -10.03 22.55 -31.09
C ALA A 185 -10.96 23.69 -31.59
N ALA A 186 -12.20 23.78 -31.08
CA ALA A 186 -13.08 24.91 -31.40
C ALA A 186 -12.78 26.17 -30.56
N LYS A 187 -11.90 26.06 -29.56
CA LYS A 187 -11.59 27.12 -28.59
C LYS A 187 -10.14 27.56 -28.61
N THR A 188 -9.22 26.72 -29.06
CA THR A 188 -7.79 27.05 -29.14
C THR A 188 -7.13 26.26 -30.27
N SER A 189 -5.98 26.76 -30.75
CA SER A 189 -5.08 26.01 -31.62
C SER A 189 -4.44 24.84 -30.87
N GLU A 190 -3.80 23.93 -31.61
CA GLU A 190 -3.11 22.77 -31.05
C GLU A 190 -2.21 23.14 -29.86
N VAL A 191 -2.26 22.31 -28.81
CA VAL A 191 -1.41 22.41 -27.61
C VAL A 191 -0.49 21.21 -27.60
N GLY A 192 0.77 21.41 -28.01
CA GLY A 192 1.70 20.32 -28.29
C GLY A 192 2.60 19.93 -27.11
N SER A 193 2.64 20.75 -26.06
CA SER A 193 3.59 20.57 -24.96
C SER A 193 3.03 21.01 -23.60
N PHE A 194 3.62 20.47 -22.53
CA PHE A 194 3.31 20.93 -21.17
C PHE A 194 3.79 22.36 -20.91
N GLU A 195 4.84 22.82 -21.60
CA GLU A 195 5.30 24.20 -21.51
C GLU A 195 4.24 25.17 -22.05
N GLU A 196 3.61 24.83 -23.17
CA GLU A 196 2.52 25.61 -23.73
C GLU A 196 1.34 25.74 -22.76
N LEU A 197 0.99 24.68 -22.01
CA LEU A 197 -0.04 24.74 -20.97
C LEU A 197 0.26 25.77 -19.87
N LEU A 198 1.53 26.06 -19.62
CA LEU A 198 1.97 26.94 -18.53
C LEU A 198 2.31 28.36 -19.00
N THR A 199 2.57 28.55 -20.29
CA THR A 199 3.15 29.80 -20.83
C THR A 199 2.23 30.53 -21.80
N ARG A 200 1.28 29.84 -22.44
CA ARG A 200 0.38 30.46 -23.40
C ARG A 200 -0.69 31.28 -22.70
N GLU A 201 -0.71 32.58 -22.98
CA GLU A 201 -1.68 33.52 -22.42
C GLU A 201 -3.12 33.16 -22.81
N ASP A 202 -3.35 32.62 -24.01
CA ASP A 202 -4.70 32.24 -24.49
C ASP A 202 -5.30 31.04 -23.76
N LEU A 203 -4.50 30.30 -22.98
CA LEU A 203 -4.94 29.18 -22.15
C LEU A 203 -5.13 29.55 -20.68
N SER A 204 -4.77 30.77 -20.28
CA SER A 204 -4.96 31.24 -18.90
C SER A 204 -6.44 31.41 -18.58
N GLY A 205 -6.89 30.82 -17.47
CA GLY A 205 -8.27 30.90 -16.94
C GLY A 205 -8.44 31.95 -15.86
#